data_AF-A0A536YM59-F1
#
_entry.id   AF-A0A536YM59-F1
#
_cell.length_a   1.000
_cell.length_b   1.000
_cell.length_c   1.000
_cell.angle_alpha   90.00
_cell.angle_beta   90.00
_cell.angle_gamma   90.00
#
_symmetry.space_group_name_H-M   'P 1'
#
loop_
_entity.id
_entity.type
_entity.pdbx_description
1 polymer ?
#
loop_
_entity_poly.entity_id
_entity_poly.type
_entity_poly.pdbx_seq_one_letter_code
_entity_poly.pdbx_strand_id
1 'polypeptide(L)'
;MAAPVGPKKVHRYTLEFKIQAVKLANHPEIQTQDVAHALDIHPFMLSKWKKDYRGGKLKPAAEAAGLSLPKLLRVPKADPEKRALRRQVKQLEAKVQALREVRALERNLAALEVEHDLLKKAIRFNIERRRRSSSS
;
A
#
# COMPACT_ATOMS: atom_id res chain seq x y z
N MET A 1 28.16 63.62 -15.29
CA MET A 1 28.45 62.19 -15.51
C MET A 1 27.67 61.39 -14.48
N ALA A 2 26.71 60.57 -14.90
CA ALA A 2 25.91 59.73 -13.99
C ALA A 2 26.72 58.47 -13.60
N ALA A 3 26.76 58.15 -12.31
CA ALA A 3 27.45 56.97 -11.79
C ALA A 3 26.83 55.66 -12.33
N PRO A 4 27.62 54.58 -12.54
CA PRO A 4 27.07 53.31 -13.00
C PRO A 4 26.13 52.74 -11.94
N VAL A 5 24.88 52.50 -12.33
CA VAL A 5 23.87 51.83 -11.49
C VAL A 5 24.41 50.44 -11.13
N GLY A 6 24.59 50.20 -9.83
CA GLY A 6 25.09 48.91 -9.33
C GLY A 6 24.22 47.71 -9.76
N PRO A 7 24.75 46.48 -9.70
CA PRO A 7 24.07 45.30 -10.20
C PRO A 7 22.70 45.09 -9.53
N LYS A 8 21.65 44.94 -10.35
CA LYS A 8 20.28 44.70 -9.86
C LYS A 8 20.22 43.42 -9.04
N LYS A 9 19.76 43.51 -7.80
CA LYS A 9 19.46 42.34 -6.96
C LYS A 9 18.26 41.60 -7.54
N VAL A 10 18.51 40.54 -8.29
CA VAL A 10 17.44 39.64 -8.76
C VAL A 10 17.04 38.74 -7.60
N HIS A 11 15.77 38.80 -7.18
CA HIS A 11 15.23 37.84 -6.24
C HIS A 11 15.29 36.44 -6.85
N ARG A 12 16.18 35.61 -6.32
CA ARG A 12 16.36 34.22 -6.76
C ARG A 12 15.48 33.31 -5.92
N TYR A 13 14.58 32.59 -6.57
CA TYR A 13 13.83 31.51 -5.94
C TYR A 13 14.76 30.40 -5.46
N THR A 14 14.53 29.90 -4.25
CA THR A 14 15.29 28.79 -3.67
C THR A 14 15.04 27.51 -4.46
N LEU A 15 16.00 26.59 -4.41
CA LEU A 15 15.93 25.31 -5.13
C LEU A 15 14.74 24.46 -4.66
N GLU A 16 14.55 24.37 -3.35
CA GLU A 16 13.43 23.68 -2.70
C GLU A 16 12.08 24.22 -3.18
N PHE A 17 11.95 25.55 -3.25
CA PHE A 17 10.74 26.20 -3.72
C PHE A 17 10.42 25.82 -5.17
N LYS A 18 11.43 25.83 -6.06
CA LYS A 18 11.24 25.40 -7.46
C LYS A 18 10.82 23.94 -7.56
N ILE A 19 11.41 23.06 -6.75
CA ILE A 19 11.08 21.63 -6.74
C ILE A 19 9.64 21.43 -6.29
N GLN A 20 9.23 22.06 -5.19
CA GLN A 20 7.89 21.92 -4.65
C GLN A 20 6.83 22.46 -5.61
N ALA A 21 7.09 23.62 -6.21
CA ALA A 21 6.21 24.21 -7.22
C ALA A 21 6.04 23.28 -8.45
N VAL A 22 7.10 22.62 -8.89
CA VAL A 22 7.04 21.63 -9.99
C VAL A 22 6.28 20.36 -9.59
N LYS A 23 6.42 19.87 -8.35
CA LYS A 23 5.65 18.71 -7.86
C LYS A 23 4.15 18.99 -7.86
N LEU A 24 3.74 20.16 -7.37
CA LEU A 24 2.34 20.60 -7.40
C LEU A 24 1.82 20.70 -8.83
N ALA A 25 2.61 21.29 -9.75
CA ALA A 25 2.24 21.46 -11.15
C ALA A 25 2.32 20.19 -12.02
N ASN A 26 2.81 19.06 -11.49
CA ASN A 26 2.79 17.75 -12.15
C ASN A 26 1.60 16.88 -11.71
N HIS A 27 0.80 17.35 -10.76
CA HIS A 27 -0.40 16.64 -10.36
C HIS A 27 -1.39 16.58 -11.53
N PRO A 28 -1.99 15.41 -11.83
CA PRO A 28 -2.84 15.24 -13.02
C PRO A 28 -4.11 16.10 -13.02
N GLU A 29 -4.58 16.50 -11.83
CA GLU A 29 -5.82 17.26 -11.65
C GLU A 29 -5.61 18.77 -11.52
N ILE A 30 -4.36 19.24 -11.45
CA ILE A 30 -4.07 20.66 -11.14
C ILE A 30 -3.50 21.35 -12.38
N GLN A 31 -4.12 22.47 -12.78
CA GLN A 31 -3.61 23.26 -13.89
C GLN A 31 -2.35 24.04 -13.50
N THR A 32 -1.39 24.15 -14.42
CA THR A 32 -0.15 24.88 -14.18
C THR A 32 -0.39 26.39 -13.97
N GLN A 33 -1.46 26.94 -14.55
CA GLN A 33 -1.84 28.35 -14.40
C GLN A 33 -2.28 28.66 -12.96
N ASP A 34 -3.12 27.81 -12.38
CA ASP A 34 -3.61 27.99 -11.01
C ASP A 34 -2.49 27.92 -9.98
N VAL A 35 -1.55 26.99 -10.15
CA VAL A 35 -0.36 26.89 -9.28
C VAL A 35 0.53 28.12 -9.41
N ALA A 36 0.64 28.68 -10.62
CA ALA A 36 1.42 29.89 -10.85
C ALA A 36 0.79 31.10 -10.16
N HIS A 37 -0.52 31.27 -10.30
CA HIS A 37 -1.28 32.33 -9.64
C HIS A 37 -1.24 32.20 -8.12
N ALA A 38 -1.41 30.99 -7.57
CA ALA A 38 -1.39 30.75 -6.13
C ALA A 38 -0.01 30.99 -5.48
N LEU A 39 1.07 30.83 -6.23
CA LEU A 39 2.43 31.07 -5.77
C LEU A 39 2.94 32.48 -6.12
N ASP A 40 2.12 33.32 -6.76
CA ASP A 40 2.48 34.62 -7.32
C ASP A 40 3.71 34.58 -8.24
N ILE A 41 3.77 33.55 -9.10
CA ILE A 41 4.84 33.34 -10.08
C ILE A 41 4.26 33.42 -11.50
N HIS A 42 5.03 33.93 -12.44
CA HIS A 42 4.65 33.87 -13.85
C HIS A 42 4.57 32.41 -14.37
N PRO A 43 3.49 31.98 -15.05
CA PRO A 43 3.30 30.59 -15.51
C PRO A 43 4.45 30.02 -16.35
N PHE A 44 5.09 30.86 -17.17
CA PHE A 44 6.28 30.49 -17.94
C PHE A 44 7.43 29.93 -17.07
N MET A 45 7.60 30.43 -15.84
CA MET A 45 8.63 29.97 -14.92
C MET A 45 8.38 28.53 -14.49
N LEU A 46 7.13 28.15 -14.23
CA LEU A 46 6.77 26.75 -13.93
C LEU A 46 7.05 25.83 -15.11
N SER A 47 6.74 26.25 -16.34
CA SER A 47 7.09 25.48 -17.54
C SER A 47 8.61 25.32 -17.70
N LYS A 48 9.37 26.38 -17.45
CA LYS A 48 10.83 26.35 -17.44
C LYS A 48 11.37 25.41 -16.36
N TRP A 49 10.83 25.46 -15.14
CA TRP A 49 11.24 24.59 -14.06
C TRP A 49 10.81 23.13 -14.27
N LYS A 50 9.65 22.86 -14.86
CA LYS A 50 9.25 21.50 -15.27
C LYS A 50 10.25 20.91 -16.27
N LYS A 51 10.75 21.72 -17.22
CA LYS A 51 11.81 21.34 -18.14
C LYS A 51 13.13 21.07 -17.42
N ASP A 52 13.55 21.96 -16.51
CA ASP A 52 14.78 21.81 -15.74
C ASP A 52 14.72 20.61 -14.76
N TYR A 53 13.54 20.30 -14.23
CA TYR A 53 13.28 19.14 -13.38
C TYR A 53 13.36 17.83 -14.16
N ARG A 54 12.75 17.76 -15.36
CA ARG A 54 12.92 16.62 -16.29
C ARG A 54 14.38 16.44 -16.73
N GLY A 55 15.10 17.54 -16.89
CA GLY A 55 16.53 17.56 -17.21
C GLY A 55 17.45 17.30 -16.01
N GLY A 56 16.91 17.06 -14.80
CA GLY A 56 17.69 16.74 -13.60
C GLY A 56 18.49 17.92 -13.01
N LYS A 57 18.25 19.16 -13.46
CA LYS A 57 18.95 20.38 -13.00
C LYS A 57 18.39 20.93 -11.69
N LEU A 58 17.14 20.59 -11.37
CA LEU A 58 16.47 20.96 -10.12
C LEU A 58 16.40 19.77 -9.16
N LYS A 59 17.56 19.14 -8.90
CA LYS A 59 17.69 18.14 -7.85
C LYS A 59 18.12 18.84 -6.56
N PRO A 60 17.56 18.51 -5.39
CA PRO A 60 18.05 19.05 -4.13
C PRO A 60 19.54 18.73 -4.01
N ALA A 61 20.32 19.58 -3.36
CA ALA A 61 21.79 19.46 -3.30
C ALA A 61 22.26 18.06 -2.83
N ALA A 62 21.45 17.37 -2.02
CA ALA A 62 21.65 15.98 -1.64
C ALA A 62 21.59 15.00 -2.83
N GLU A 63 20.63 15.13 -3.74
CA GLU A 63 20.53 14.27 -4.93
C GLU A 63 21.53 14.65 -6.03
N ALA A 64 21.86 15.94 -6.18
CA ALA A 64 22.78 16.42 -7.21
C ALA A 64 24.25 16.02 -6.94
N ALA A 65 24.64 15.90 -5.67
CA ALA A 65 25.99 15.54 -5.28
C ALA A 65 26.27 14.02 -5.32
N GLY A 66 25.28 13.18 -5.66
CA GLY A 66 25.39 11.72 -5.50
C GLY A 66 25.51 11.27 -4.03
N LEU A 67 25.56 12.22 -3.09
CA LEU A 67 25.39 12.01 -1.66
C LEU A 67 23.91 11.80 -1.37
N SER A 68 23.43 10.58 -1.65
CA SER A 68 22.34 10.01 -0.84
C SER A 68 22.53 10.46 0.61
N LEU A 69 21.49 11.06 1.21
CA LEU A 69 21.47 11.64 2.56
C LEU A 69 22.54 11.00 3.46
N PRO A 70 23.35 11.77 4.23
CA PRO A 70 24.27 11.17 5.19
C PRO A 70 23.49 10.11 5.96
N LYS A 71 24.03 8.89 6.01
CA LYS A 71 23.31 7.65 6.38
C LYS A 71 22.55 7.74 7.72
N LEU A 72 22.86 8.76 8.51
CA LEU A 72 22.23 9.18 9.77
C LEU A 72 20.81 9.75 9.64
N LEU A 73 20.42 10.32 8.48
CA LEU A 73 19.04 10.80 8.21
C LEU A 73 18.28 9.90 7.22
N ARG A 74 18.89 8.80 6.77
CA ARG A 74 18.16 7.75 6.09
C ARG A 74 17.24 7.14 7.13
N VAL A 75 15.97 7.56 7.17
CA VAL A 75 14.91 6.90 7.96
C VAL A 75 15.10 5.40 7.74
N PRO A 76 15.28 4.61 8.82
CA PRO A 76 15.51 3.18 8.69
C PRO A 76 14.49 2.60 7.73
N LYS A 77 14.96 2.05 6.60
CA LYS A 77 14.08 1.37 5.64
C LYS A 77 13.37 0.26 6.42
N ALA A 78 12.08 0.47 6.69
CA ALA A 78 11.18 -0.28 7.56
C ALA A 78 11.33 0.05 9.05
N ASP A 79 10.32 0.76 9.57
CA ASP A 79 10.04 0.80 11.01
C ASP A 79 10.03 -0.65 11.54
N PRO A 80 10.84 -0.98 12.56
CA PRO A 80 10.90 -2.33 13.10
C PRO A 80 9.51 -2.80 13.58
N GLU A 81 8.70 -1.87 14.07
CA GLU A 81 7.29 -2.07 14.42
C GLU A 81 6.46 -2.51 13.22
N LYS A 82 6.58 -1.84 12.07
CA LYS A 82 5.86 -2.22 10.85
C LYS A 82 6.25 -3.62 10.38
N ARG A 83 7.50 -4.03 10.58
CA ARG A 83 7.96 -5.40 10.28
C ARG A 83 7.41 -6.42 11.29
N ALA A 84 7.36 -6.07 12.57
CA ALA A 84 6.75 -6.90 13.61
C ALA A 84 5.25 -7.10 13.38
N LEU A 85 4.52 -6.02 13.07
CA LEU A 85 3.10 -6.05 12.71
C LEU A 85 2.84 -6.94 11.50
N ARG A 86 3.66 -6.83 10.43
CA ARG A 86 3.55 -7.73 9.28
C ARG A 86 3.73 -9.21 9.64
N ARG A 87 4.64 -9.53 10.57
CA ARG A 87 4.83 -10.90 11.05
C ARG A 87 3.64 -11.38 11.87
N GLN A 88 3.11 -10.53 12.75
CA GLN A 88 1.91 -10.83 13.54
C GLN A 88 0.69 -11.07 12.64
N VAL A 89 0.47 -10.22 11.63
CA VAL A 89 -0.61 -10.41 10.64
C VAL A 89 -0.48 -11.77 9.95
N LYS A 90 0.72 -12.13 9.48
CA LYS A 90 0.97 -13.45 8.86
C LYS A 90 0.68 -14.61 9.82
N GLN A 91 1.04 -14.48 11.10
CA GLN A 91 0.74 -15.48 12.12
C GLN A 91 -0.77 -15.59 12.39
N LEU A 92 -1.48 -14.46 12.47
CA LEU A 92 -2.93 -14.43 12.67
C LEU A 92 -3.67 -15.04 11.49
N GLU A 93 -3.26 -14.73 10.26
CA GLU A 93 -3.81 -15.35 9.04
C GLU A 93 -3.66 -16.87 9.07
N ALA A 94 -2.49 -17.39 9.45
CA ALA A 94 -2.26 -18.82 9.58
C ALA A 94 -3.18 -19.46 10.64
N LYS A 95 -3.37 -18.81 11.79
CA LYS A 95 -4.30 -19.28 12.84
C LYS A 95 -5.75 -19.29 12.36
N VAL A 96 -6.17 -18.28 11.62
CA VAL A 96 -7.53 -18.21 11.06
C VAL A 96 -7.77 -19.35 10.06
N GLN A 97 -6.78 -19.69 9.24
CA GLN A 97 -6.89 -20.84 8.33
C GLN A 97 -6.99 -22.16 9.09
N ALA A 98 -6.14 -22.39 10.09
CA ALA A 98 -6.22 -23.60 10.92
C ALA A 98 -7.59 -23.76 11.61
N LEU A 99 -8.16 -22.67 12.14
CA LEU A 99 -9.50 -22.69 12.74
C LEU A 99 -10.61 -23.01 11.72
N ARG A 100 -10.45 -22.59 10.46
CA ARG A 100 -11.39 -22.92 9.38
C ARG A 100 -11.33 -24.41 9.04
N GLU A 101 -10.13 -24.98 9.00
CA GLU A 101 -9.94 -26.41 8.75
C GLU A 101 -10.55 -27.27 9.86
N VAL A 102 -10.32 -26.91 11.13
CA VAL A 102 -10.95 -27.59 12.27
C VAL A 102 -12.47 -27.58 12.16
N ARG A 103 -13.07 -26.40 11.90
CA ARG A 103 -14.53 -26.30 11.71
C ARG A 103 -15.05 -27.12 10.53
N ALA A 104 -14.27 -27.26 9.47
CA ALA A 104 -14.65 -28.10 8.32
C ALA A 104 -14.62 -29.59 8.70
N LEU A 105 -13.59 -30.03 9.43
CA LEU A 105 -13.49 -31.40 9.93
C LEU A 105 -14.62 -31.74 10.90
N GLU A 106 -14.95 -30.84 11.83
CA GLU A 106 -16.08 -31.01 12.75
C GLU A 106 -17.41 -31.22 12.02
N ARG A 107 -17.66 -30.45 10.94
CA ARG A 107 -18.86 -30.63 10.11
C ARG A 107 -18.88 -31.98 9.40
N ASN A 108 -17.74 -32.42 8.89
CA ASN A 108 -17.63 -33.72 8.22
C ASN A 108 -17.85 -34.87 9.19
N LEU A 109 -17.31 -34.78 10.42
CA LEU A 109 -17.55 -35.75 11.47
C LEU A 109 -19.03 -35.83 11.84
N ALA A 110 -19.68 -34.68 12.05
CA ALA A 110 -21.11 -34.65 12.34
C ALA A 110 -21.96 -35.27 11.21
N ALA A 111 -21.61 -35.01 9.94
CA ALA A 111 -22.29 -35.63 8.80
C ALA A 111 -22.11 -37.16 8.80
N LEU A 112 -20.88 -37.63 9.02
CA LEU A 112 -20.55 -39.06 9.03
C LEU A 112 -21.22 -39.80 10.19
N GLU A 113 -21.35 -39.16 11.36
CA GLU A 113 -22.09 -39.69 12.51
C GLU A 113 -23.58 -39.91 12.15
N VAL A 114 -24.20 -38.92 11.51
CA VAL A 114 -25.60 -39.03 11.04
C VAL A 114 -25.76 -40.16 10.02
N GLU A 115 -24.86 -40.25 9.04
CA GLU A 115 -24.86 -41.34 8.05
C GLU A 115 -24.74 -42.71 8.72
N HIS A 116 -23.80 -42.85 9.65
CA HIS A 116 -23.60 -44.10 10.38
C HIS A 116 -24.83 -44.51 11.20
N ASP A 117 -25.49 -43.56 11.84
CA ASP A 117 -26.73 -43.81 12.59
C ASP A 117 -27.88 -44.23 11.68
N LEU A 118 -28.01 -43.61 10.52
CA LEU A 118 -28.99 -44.00 9.49
C LEU A 118 -28.70 -45.42 8.97
N LEU A 119 -27.45 -45.74 8.67
CA LEU A 119 -27.05 -47.08 8.23
C LEU A 119 -27.34 -48.14 9.29
N LYS A 120 -27.00 -47.88 10.56
CA LYS A 120 -27.34 -48.77 11.68
C LYS A 120 -28.85 -48.97 11.84
N LYS A 121 -29.66 -47.93 11.64
CA LYS A 121 -31.13 -48.04 11.68
C LYS A 121 -31.65 -48.85 10.49
N ALA A 122 -31.12 -48.64 9.29
CA ALA A 122 -31.49 -49.38 8.10
C ALA A 122 -31.16 -50.88 8.21
N ILE A 123 -29.97 -51.22 8.72
CA ILE A 123 -29.57 -52.60 8.99
C ILE A 123 -30.53 -53.26 9.99
N ARG A 124 -30.81 -52.58 11.12
CA ARG A 124 -31.78 -53.07 12.12
C ARG A 124 -33.16 -53.31 11.52
N PHE A 125 -33.65 -52.36 10.72
CA PHE A 125 -34.93 -52.48 10.03
C PHE A 125 -34.97 -53.68 9.07
N ASN A 126 -33.90 -53.90 8.30
CA ASN A 126 -33.82 -55.03 7.38
C ASN A 126 -33.80 -56.37 8.13
N ILE A 127 -33.02 -56.47 9.21
CA ILE A 127 -32.99 -57.66 10.09
C ILE A 127 -34.37 -57.94 10.66
N GLU A 128 -35.05 -56.92 11.20
CA GLU A 128 -36.38 -57.05 11.80
C GLU A 128 -37.43 -57.50 10.76
N ARG A 129 -37.38 -56.91 9.55
CA ARG A 129 -38.24 -57.33 8.43
C ARG A 129 -38.00 -58.80 8.06
N ARG A 130 -36.74 -59.22 7.98
CA ARG A 130 -36.36 -60.61 7.67
C ARG A 130 -36.83 -61.59 8.75
N ARG A 131 -36.76 -61.22 10.03
CA ARG A 131 -37.28 -62.02 11.16
C ARG A 131 -38.79 -62.20 11.07
N ARG A 132 -39.55 -61.12 10.83
CA ARG A 132 -41.02 -61.19 10.72
C ARG A 132 -41.47 -62.06 9.56
N SER A 133 -40.82 -61.96 8.40
CA SER A 133 -41.14 -62.80 7.24
C SER A 133 -40.77 -64.28 7.40
N SER A 134 -39.92 -64.64 8.38
CA SER A 134 -39.58 -66.03 8.67
C SER A 134 -40.36 -66.62 9.85
N SER A 135 -41.21 -65.81 10.51
CA SER A 135 -42.10 -66.20 11.60
C SER A 135 -43.57 -66.34 11.17
N SER A 136 -43.88 -66.05 9.90
CA SER A 136 -45.17 -66.32 9.23
C SER A 136 -45.02 -67.54 8.35
#